data_AF-A0A7K4CE41-F1
#
_entry.id   AF-A0A7K4CE41-F1
#
_cell.length_a   1.000
_cell.length_b   1.000
_cell.length_c   1.000
_cell.angle_alpha   90.00
_cell.angle_beta   90.00
_cell.angle_gamma   90.00
#
_symmetry.space_group_name_H-M   'P 1'
#
loop_
_entity.id
_entity.type
_entity.pdbx_description
1 polymer ?
#
loop_
_entity_poly.entity_id
_entity_poly.type
_entity_poly.pdbx_seq_one_letter_code
_entity_poly.pdbx_strand_id
1 'polypeptide(L)'
;MTLSRHHHPSPIITALSSDLGIVVVAAIVIIAVYLIDTITPLGQPVWLLYLVPLVLSYWSERYYAIPTVCIVTLLFLVGGFVASPAGIPIQEAILMRFTFFLIFICAALLLWAIRRRTIRHENLS
;
A
#
# COMPACT_ATOMS: atom_id res chain seq x y z
N MET A 1 21.80 35.42 -17.37
CA MET A 1 20.36 35.68 -17.22
C MET A 1 19.62 34.43 -17.68
N THR A 2 19.37 33.50 -16.78
CA THR A 2 18.73 32.20 -17.05
C THR A 2 17.32 32.24 -16.49
N LEU A 3 16.33 32.21 -17.38
CA LEU A 3 14.90 32.15 -17.03
C LEU A 3 14.61 30.82 -16.35
N SER A 4 14.41 30.85 -15.02
CA SER A 4 13.88 29.70 -14.28
C SER A 4 12.43 29.49 -14.69
N ARG A 5 12.19 28.44 -15.48
CA ARG A 5 10.85 28.04 -15.93
C ARG A 5 10.14 27.40 -14.75
N HIS A 6 9.38 28.18 -13.98
CA HIS A 6 8.51 27.67 -12.93
C HIS A 6 7.50 26.69 -13.54
N HIS A 7 7.76 25.39 -13.42
CA HIS A 7 6.79 24.34 -13.70
C HIS A 7 5.73 24.40 -12.60
N HIS A 8 4.60 25.05 -12.87
CA HIS A 8 3.43 24.89 -12.03
C HIS A 8 2.96 23.43 -12.18
N PRO A 9 2.95 22.62 -11.11
CA PRO A 9 2.39 21.29 -11.18
C PRO A 9 0.93 21.39 -11.62
N SER A 10 0.49 20.49 -12.50
CA SER A 10 -0.88 20.47 -12.97
C SER A 10 -1.85 20.33 -11.77
N PRO A 11 -3.04 20.95 -11.81
CA PRO A 11 -3.98 20.93 -10.69
C PRO A 11 -4.38 19.51 -10.27
N ILE A 12 -4.33 18.56 -11.20
CA ILE A 12 -4.59 17.14 -10.95
C ILE A 12 -3.53 16.54 -10.03
N ILE A 13 -2.24 16.78 -10.29
CA ILE A 13 -1.15 16.24 -9.46
C ILE A 13 -1.23 16.80 -8.04
N THR A 14 -1.56 18.10 -7.90
CA THR A 14 -1.75 18.73 -6.59
C THR A 14 -2.93 18.12 -5.83
N ALA A 15 -4.04 17.83 -6.52
CA ALA A 15 -5.19 17.16 -5.91
C ALA A 15 -4.86 15.72 -5.50
N LEU A 16 -4.12 14.97 -6.33
CA LEU A 16 -3.71 13.59 -6.04
C LEU A 16 -2.68 13.50 -4.92
N SER A 17 -1.80 14.50 -4.77
CA SER A 17 -0.82 14.56 -3.69
C SER A 17 -1.41 15.04 -2.36
N SER A 18 -2.67 15.48 -2.34
CA SER A 18 -3.36 15.77 -1.08
C SER A 18 -3.58 14.50 -0.27
N ASP A 19 -3.68 14.62 1.06
CA ASP A 19 -4.02 13.50 1.94
C ASP A 19 -5.26 12.71 1.48
N LEU A 20 -6.30 13.44 1.05
CA LEU A 20 -7.52 12.82 0.55
C LEU A 20 -7.25 12.09 -0.77
N GLY A 21 -6.50 12.71 -1.68
CA GLY A 21 -6.07 12.10 -2.94
C GLY A 21 -5.31 10.80 -2.72
N ILE A 22 -4.35 10.80 -1.82
CA ILE A 22 -3.54 9.62 -1.44
C ILE A 22 -4.45 8.51 -0.90
N VAL A 23 -5.39 8.83 0.00
CA VAL A 23 -6.32 7.84 0.55
C VAL A 23 -7.22 7.25 -0.53
N VAL A 24 -7.78 8.09 -1.42
CA VAL A 24 -8.65 7.64 -2.51
C VAL A 24 -7.89 6.75 -3.49
N VAL A 25 -6.68 7.17 -3.90
CA VAL A 25 -5.84 6.37 -4.80
C VAL A 25 -5.43 5.05 -4.13
N ALA A 26 -5.04 5.07 -2.85
CA ALA A 26 -4.72 3.85 -2.12
C ALA A 26 -5.92 2.90 -2.06
N ALA A 27 -7.13 3.40 -1.77
CA ALA A 27 -8.34 2.58 -1.75
C ALA A 27 -8.65 1.97 -3.12
N ILE A 28 -8.56 2.75 -4.20
CA ILE A 28 -8.76 2.25 -5.56
C ILE A 28 -7.74 1.15 -5.89
N VAL A 29 -6.47 1.36 -5.56
CA VAL A 29 -5.40 0.38 -5.79
C VAL A 29 -5.65 -0.89 -4.97
N ILE A 30 -6.02 -0.78 -3.69
CA ILE A 30 -6.34 -1.95 -2.84
C ILE A 30 -7.47 -2.77 -3.48
N ILE A 31 -8.56 -2.12 -3.89
CA ILE A 31 -9.71 -2.78 -4.51
C ILE A 31 -9.29 -3.46 -5.82
N ALA A 32 -8.54 -2.77 -6.68
CA ALA A 32 -8.08 -3.32 -7.95
C ALA A 32 -7.18 -4.55 -7.74
N VAL A 33 -6.22 -4.46 -6.81
CA VAL A 33 -5.33 -5.57 -6.47
C VAL A 33 -6.12 -6.74 -5.88
N TYR A 34 -7.10 -6.47 -5.02
CA TYR A 34 -7.98 -7.51 -4.48
C TYR A 34 -8.77 -8.24 -5.55
N LEU A 35 -9.38 -7.51 -6.49
CA LEU A 35 -10.10 -8.13 -7.61
C LEU A 35 -9.17 -9.04 -8.42
N ILE A 36 -7.96 -8.58 -8.74
CA ILE A 36 -6.95 -9.38 -9.44
C ILE A 36 -6.57 -10.62 -8.63
N ASP A 37 -6.33 -10.45 -7.32
CA ASP A 37 -5.97 -11.54 -6.41
C ASP A 37 -7.05 -12.63 -6.35
N THR A 38 -8.34 -12.23 -6.32
CA THR A 38 -9.48 -13.15 -6.23
C THR A 38 -9.72 -13.97 -7.51
N ILE A 39 -9.29 -13.50 -8.68
CA ILE A 39 -9.42 -14.24 -9.95
C ILE A 39 -8.15 -15.00 -10.31
N THR A 40 -7.03 -14.71 -9.65
CA THR A 40 -5.76 -15.35 -9.91
C THR A 40 -5.63 -16.64 -9.08
N PRO A 41 -5.24 -17.78 -9.69
CA PRO A 41 -5.01 -19.00 -8.94
C PRO A 41 -3.95 -18.86 -7.84
N LEU A 42 -4.17 -19.53 -6.71
CA LEU A 42 -3.19 -19.63 -5.63
C LEU A 42 -1.83 -20.14 -6.17
N GLY A 43 -0.74 -19.55 -5.68
CA GLY A 43 0.63 -19.84 -6.12
C GLY A 43 1.25 -18.76 -7.02
N GLN A 44 0.43 -17.86 -7.59
CA GLN A 44 0.94 -16.70 -8.30
C GLN A 44 1.29 -15.54 -7.34
N PRO A 45 2.37 -14.78 -7.59
CA PRO A 45 2.84 -13.74 -6.69
C PRO A 45 2.06 -12.40 -6.79
N VAL A 46 0.79 -12.44 -7.19
CA VAL A 46 -0.06 -11.23 -7.33
C VAL A 46 -0.24 -10.48 -6.01
N TRP A 47 -0.13 -11.19 -4.90
CA TRP A 47 -0.14 -10.59 -3.56
C TRP A 47 0.98 -9.57 -3.33
N LEU A 48 2.08 -9.60 -4.10
CA LEU A 48 3.12 -8.56 -4.02
C LEU A 48 2.59 -7.16 -4.37
N LEU A 49 1.55 -7.07 -5.20
CA LEU A 49 0.96 -5.80 -5.61
C LEU A 49 0.34 -5.02 -4.44
N TYR A 50 0.02 -5.69 -3.33
CA TYR A 50 -0.45 -5.04 -2.11
C TYR A 50 0.61 -4.14 -1.45
N LEU A 51 1.90 -4.27 -1.81
CA LEU A 51 2.93 -3.32 -1.37
C LEU A 51 2.72 -1.91 -1.96
N VAL A 52 2.09 -1.80 -3.12
CA VAL A 52 1.85 -0.50 -3.79
C VAL A 52 1.04 0.46 -2.90
N PRO A 53 -0.17 0.11 -2.42
CA PRO A 53 -0.92 1.02 -1.55
C PRO A 53 -0.20 1.28 -0.22
N LEU A 54 0.56 0.31 0.32
CA LEU A 54 1.36 0.51 1.52
C LEU A 54 2.44 1.57 1.32
N VAL A 55 3.18 1.49 0.21
CA VAL A 55 4.21 2.49 -0.13
C VAL A 55 3.55 3.84 -0.41
N LEU A 56 2.42 3.87 -1.11
CA LEU A 56 1.67 5.11 -1.37
C LEU A 56 1.25 5.82 -0.07
N SER A 57 0.88 5.07 0.96
CA SER A 57 0.49 5.62 2.26
C SER A 57 1.61 6.39 2.98
N TYR A 58 2.88 6.17 2.60
CA TYR A 58 4.03 6.89 3.16
C TYR A 58 3.98 8.40 2.89
N TRP A 59 3.45 8.81 1.74
CA TRP A 59 3.36 10.23 1.36
C TRP A 59 2.23 10.99 2.06
N SER A 60 1.33 10.30 2.77
CA SER A 60 0.31 11.01 3.55
C SER A 60 0.96 11.72 4.73
N GLU A 61 0.45 12.90 5.07
CA GLU A 61 0.83 13.69 6.25
C GLU A 61 0.24 13.09 7.55
N ARG A 62 -0.74 12.19 7.43
CA ARG A 62 -1.38 11.54 8.58
C ARG A 62 -0.51 10.44 9.15
N TYR A 63 -0.14 10.57 10.43
CA TYR A 63 0.63 9.56 11.16
C TYR A 63 -0.01 8.17 11.18
N TYR A 64 -1.34 8.08 10.99
CA TYR A 64 -2.12 6.85 10.99
C TYR A 64 -2.35 6.26 9.59
N ALA A 65 -1.94 6.93 8.51
CA ALA A 65 -2.19 6.44 7.15
C ALA A 65 -1.60 5.04 6.90
N ILE A 66 -0.33 4.85 7.25
CA ILE A 66 0.39 3.57 7.09
C ILE A 66 -0.27 2.43 7.89
N PRO A 67 -0.53 2.55 9.21
CA PRO A 67 -1.19 1.48 9.95
C PRO A 67 -2.62 1.21 9.46
N THR A 68 -3.39 2.23 9.06
CA THR A 68 -4.73 2.04 8.48
C THR A 68 -4.67 1.25 7.17
N VAL A 69 -3.80 1.65 6.23
CA VAL A 69 -3.63 0.93 4.95
C VAL A 69 -3.14 -0.49 5.19
N CYS A 70 -2.23 -0.70 6.15
CA CYS A 70 -1.79 -2.03 6.53
C CYS A 70 -2.97 -2.90 6.96
N ILE A 71 -3.74 -2.48 7.96
CA ILE A 71 -4.88 -3.25 8.50
C ILE A 71 -5.89 -3.58 7.40
N VAL A 72 -6.30 -2.59 6.60
CA VAL A 72 -7.27 -2.80 5.52
C VAL A 72 -6.72 -3.79 4.49
N THR A 73 -5.46 -3.65 4.10
CA THR A 73 -4.82 -4.55 3.14
C THR A 73 -4.74 -5.97 3.67
N LEU A 74 -4.43 -6.16 4.96
CA LEU A 74 -4.41 -7.49 5.58
C LEU A 74 -5.79 -8.16 5.52
N LEU A 75 -6.88 -7.41 5.74
CA LEU A 75 -8.24 -7.93 5.60
C LEU A 75 -8.53 -8.40 4.17
N PHE A 76 -8.15 -7.61 3.16
CA PHE A 76 -8.31 -7.99 1.76
C PHE A 76 -7.42 -9.17 1.35
N LEU A 77 -6.21 -9.27 1.90
CA LEU A 77 -5.31 -10.40 1.65
C LEU A 77 -5.89 -11.71 2.20
N VAL A 78 -6.53 -11.68 3.37
CA VAL A 78 -7.28 -12.81 3.94
C VAL A 78 -8.48 -13.14 3.06
N GLY A 79 -9.27 -12.14 2.67
CA GLY A 79 -10.41 -12.33 1.79
C GLY A 79 -10.02 -12.92 0.43
N GLY A 80 -8.88 -12.49 -0.11
CA GLY A 80 -8.36 -12.94 -1.40
C GLY A 80 -7.98 -14.41 -1.33
N PHE A 81 -7.27 -14.81 -0.27
CA PHE A 81 -6.93 -16.22 -0.04
C PHE A 81 -8.15 -17.15 -0.03
N VAL A 82 -9.26 -16.73 0.58
CA VAL A 82 -10.49 -17.52 0.66
C VAL A 82 -11.23 -17.57 -0.68
N ALA A 83 -11.16 -16.49 -1.48
CA ALA A 83 -11.89 -16.36 -2.73
C ALA A 83 -11.12 -16.87 -3.97
N SER A 84 -9.78 -16.88 -3.93
CA SER A 84 -8.93 -17.26 -5.06
C SER A 84 -9.14 -18.73 -5.47
N PRO A 85 -9.15 -19.04 -6.78
CA PRO A 85 -9.14 -20.41 -7.27
C PRO A 85 -7.94 -21.21 -6.75
N ALA A 86 -8.14 -22.50 -6.52
CA ALA A 86 -7.04 -23.40 -6.20
C ALA A 86 -6.10 -23.54 -7.40
N GLY A 87 -4.80 -23.29 -7.20
CA GLY A 87 -3.75 -23.47 -8.20
C GLY A 87 -2.57 -24.35 -7.75
N ILE A 88 -2.36 -24.44 -6.43
CA ILE A 88 -1.33 -25.25 -5.77
C ILE A 88 -1.95 -25.90 -4.51
N PRO A 89 -1.28 -26.88 -3.88
CA PRO A 89 -1.71 -27.44 -2.60
C PRO A 89 -1.93 -26.36 -1.54
N ILE A 90 -2.99 -26.50 -0.74
CA ILE A 90 -3.40 -25.48 0.23
C ILE A 90 -2.31 -25.20 1.28
N GLN A 91 -1.53 -26.21 1.66
CA GLN A 91 -0.44 -26.08 2.62
C GLN A 91 0.67 -25.15 2.10
N GLU A 92 1.02 -25.27 0.82
CA GLU A 92 2.00 -24.41 0.16
C GLU A 92 1.46 -22.99 0.02
N ALA A 93 0.20 -22.84 -0.37
CA ALA A 93 -0.45 -21.53 -0.47
C ALA A 93 -0.48 -20.79 0.88
N ILE A 94 -0.80 -21.50 1.97
CA ILE A 94 -0.76 -20.96 3.34
C ILE A 94 0.65 -20.47 3.67
N LEU A 95 1.67 -21.29 3.41
CA LEU A 95 3.05 -20.94 3.72
C LEU A 95 3.48 -19.66 2.98
N MET A 96 3.26 -19.60 1.67
CA MET A 96 3.62 -18.41 0.86
C MET A 96 2.90 -17.16 1.32
N ARG A 97 1.57 -17.23 1.55
CA ARG A 97 0.80 -16.07 2.00
C ARG A 97 1.22 -15.65 3.40
N PHE A 98 1.42 -16.59 4.32
CA PHE A 98 1.86 -16.30 5.68
C PHE A 98 3.23 -15.61 5.72
N THR A 99 4.19 -16.07 4.92
CA THR A 99 5.48 -15.39 4.76
C THR A 99 5.29 -13.96 4.27
N PHE A 100 4.42 -13.75 3.28
CA PHE A 100 4.10 -12.40 2.83
C PHE A 100 3.42 -11.54 3.91
N PHE A 101 2.47 -12.08 4.68
CA PHE A 101 1.86 -11.38 5.83
C PHE A 101 2.93 -10.82 6.77
N LEU A 102 3.91 -11.64 7.15
CA LEU A 102 4.99 -11.23 8.04
C LEU A 102 5.85 -10.13 7.42
N ILE A 103 6.27 -10.30 6.15
CA ILE A 103 7.07 -9.30 5.44
C ILE A 103 6.29 -7.98 5.32
N PHE A 104 4.99 -8.05 5.02
CA PHE A 104 4.13 -6.89 4.85
C PHE A 104 3.95 -6.12 6.16
N ILE A 105 3.74 -6.81 7.28
CA ILE A 105 3.67 -6.20 8.62
C ILE A 105 5.01 -5.55 8.97
N CYS A 106 6.14 -6.25 8.76
CA CYS A 106 7.47 -5.71 9.01
C CYS A 106 7.73 -4.45 8.17
N ALA A 107 7.38 -4.47 6.88
CA ALA A 107 7.49 -3.31 5.99
C ALA A 107 6.62 -2.14 6.47
N ALA A 108 5.37 -2.41 6.87
CA ALA A 108 4.47 -1.39 7.39
C ALA A 108 5.00 -0.77 8.69
N LEU A 109 5.51 -1.59 9.62
CA LEU A 109 6.11 -1.12 10.87
C LEU A 109 7.36 -0.27 10.62
N LEU A 110 8.21 -0.70 9.68
CA LEU A 110 9.40 0.05 9.28
C LEU A 110 9.04 1.40 8.66
N LEU A 111 8.16 1.41 7.66
CA LEU A 111 7.67 2.64 7.03
C LEU A 111 7.02 3.57 8.04
N TRP A 112 6.22 3.02 8.95
CA TRP A 112 5.58 3.80 10.00
C TRP A 112 6.58 4.37 11.01
N ALA A 113 7.63 3.61 11.38
CA ALA A 113 8.69 4.11 12.23
C ALA A 113 9.49 5.24 11.56
N ILE A 114 9.81 5.11 10.28
CA ILE A 114 10.49 6.15 9.49
C ILE A 114 9.62 7.39 9.41
N ARG A 115 8.35 7.26 8.98
CA ARG A 115 7.44 8.39 8.81
C ARG A 115 7.17 9.13 10.12
N ARG A 116 7.02 8.42 11.23
CA ARG A 116 6.89 9.03 12.57
C ARG A 116 8.10 9.88 12.94
N ARG A 117 9.32 9.46 12.58
CA ARG A 117 10.53 10.25 12.82
C ARG A 117 10.54 11.49 11.93
N THR A 118 10.20 11.35 10.64
CA THR A 118 10.15 12.46 9.69
C THR A 118 9.17 13.55 10.13
N ILE A 119 7.92 13.20 10.46
CA ILE A 119 6.91 14.17 10.93
C ILE A 119 7.38 14.86 12.22
N ARG A 120 8.03 14.13 13.12
CA ARG A 120 8.59 14.73 14.34
C ARG A 120 9.68 15.76 14.03
N HIS A 121 10.54 15.51 13.04
CA HIS A 121 11.56 16.45 12.62
C HIS A 121 10.97 17.70 11.96
N GLU A 122 9.96 17.53 11.09
CA GLU A 122 9.24 18.64 10.43
C GLU A 122 8.57 19.59 11.43
N ASN A 123 8.06 19.06 12.55
CA ASN A 123 7.43 19.88 13.59
C ASN A 123 8.42 20.66 14.48
N LEU A 124 9.72 20.37 14.39
CA LEU A 124 10.76 20.99 15.23
C LEU A 124 11.62 22.02 14.47
N SER A 125 11.51 22.06 13.13
CA SER A 125 12.19 23.00 12.23
C SER A 125 11.32 24.22 11.96
#